data_AF-A0A356ENC6-F1
#
_entry.id   AF-A0A356ENC6-F1
#
_cell.length_a   1.000
_cell.length_b   1.000
_cell.length_c   1.000
_cell.angle_alpha   90.00
_cell.angle_beta   90.00
_cell.angle_gamma   90.00
#
_symmetry.space_group_name_H-M   'P 1'
#
loop_
_entity.id
_entity.type
_entity.pdbx_description
1 polymer ?
#
loop_
_entity_poly.entity_id
_entity_poly.type
_entity_poly.pdbx_seq_one_letter_code
_entity_poly.pdbx_strand_id
1 'polypeptide(L)'
;MIPEIGPVFPITRLAGMVIQAPPITTCRRRTGMNRHASLLVFVFLFFTVTDAHARTWTDASGKFSFEADLVSVERDSVRLWIAERGAEYVVPMRLLSESDQAFVRQQANAPQGPGRAGNTVPSAILAKIKRNAANEWRDNYSMQKFQIEQQTKAYLYLKTHSDSRIPDDVLATIKRNAADEWRDNYSMQQFQIEQETKAYRALHGGP
;
A
#
# COMPACT_ATOMS: atom_id res chain seq x y z
N MET A 1 -31.42 12.30 -36.60
CA MET A 1 -31.54 10.87 -36.23
C MET A 1 -30.36 10.58 -35.33
N ILE A 2 -30.56 10.66 -34.01
CA ILE A 2 -29.54 10.52 -32.97
C ILE A 2 -30.05 9.37 -32.09
N PRO A 3 -29.33 8.26 -31.89
CA PRO A 3 -29.78 7.24 -30.97
C PRO A 3 -29.48 7.63 -29.52
N GLU A 4 -30.48 7.40 -28.68
CA GLU A 4 -30.53 7.66 -27.25
C GLU A 4 -29.40 6.99 -26.46
N ILE A 5 -28.90 7.73 -25.47
CA ILE A 5 -28.02 7.24 -24.41
C ILE A 5 -28.91 6.50 -23.40
N GLY A 6 -28.67 5.19 -23.25
CA GLY A 6 -29.38 4.31 -22.31
C GLY A 6 -29.13 4.63 -20.83
N PRO A 7 -29.94 4.05 -19.93
CA PRO A 7 -30.08 4.52 -18.55
C PRO A 7 -28.88 4.19 -17.66
N VAL A 8 -28.48 5.20 -16.88
CA VAL A 8 -27.56 5.11 -15.74
C VAL A 8 -28.25 4.31 -14.63
N PHE A 9 -27.73 3.13 -14.29
CA PHE A 9 -28.21 2.35 -13.16
C PHE A 9 -27.73 2.97 -11.84
N PRO A 10 -28.62 3.34 -10.90
CA PRO A 10 -28.23 3.72 -9.56
C PRO A 10 -28.02 2.45 -8.71
N ILE A 11 -26.78 2.17 -8.28
CA ILE A 11 -26.56 1.17 -7.24
C ILE A 11 -26.93 1.78 -5.90
N THR A 12 -27.90 1.13 -5.26
CA THR A 12 -28.54 1.47 -4.02
C THR A 12 -27.56 1.65 -2.86
N ARG A 13 -27.73 2.77 -2.17
CA ARG A 13 -27.27 3.12 -0.81
C ARG A 13 -27.46 1.96 0.17
N LEU A 14 -26.37 1.28 0.56
CA LEU A 14 -26.32 0.46 1.78
C LEU A 14 -25.46 1.18 2.82
N ALA A 15 -26.13 1.99 3.62
CA ALA A 15 -25.61 2.46 4.90
C ALA A 15 -25.52 1.27 5.87
N GLY A 16 -24.38 1.16 6.56
CA GLY A 16 -24.23 0.33 7.75
C GLY A 16 -23.86 -1.13 7.49
N MET A 17 -22.56 -1.40 7.35
CA MET A 17 -22.02 -2.72 7.67
C MET A 17 -21.15 -2.61 8.91
N VAL A 18 -21.80 -2.81 10.05
CA VAL A 18 -21.19 -3.14 11.33
C VAL A 18 -20.38 -4.42 11.12
N ILE A 19 -19.09 -4.37 11.44
CA ILE A 19 -18.20 -5.54 11.45
C ILE A 19 -18.68 -6.47 12.57
N GLN A 20 -19.50 -7.47 12.23
CA GLN A 20 -19.84 -8.55 13.13
C GLN A 20 -18.84 -9.70 12.91
N ALA A 21 -17.96 -9.91 13.89
CA ALA A 21 -17.03 -11.03 13.89
C ALA A 21 -17.80 -12.36 14.04
N PRO A 22 -17.49 -13.41 13.25
CA PRO A 22 -18.12 -14.71 13.41
C PRO A 22 -17.64 -15.44 14.68
N PRO A 23 -18.51 -16.23 15.34
CA PRO A 23 -18.14 -16.99 16.53
C PRO A 23 -17.17 -18.13 16.20
N ILE A 24 -16.12 -18.24 17.02
CA ILE A 24 -15.11 -19.31 16.98
C ILE A 24 -15.82 -20.64 17.26
N THR A 25 -16.00 -21.44 16.21
CA THR A 25 -16.53 -22.80 16.35
C THR A 25 -15.35 -23.76 16.46
N THR A 26 -15.20 -24.37 17.64
CA THR A 26 -14.26 -25.44 17.96
C THR A 26 -14.55 -26.67 17.11
N CYS A 27 -13.66 -27.01 16.18
CA CYS A 27 -13.66 -28.33 15.54
C CYS A 27 -12.63 -29.24 16.22
N ARG A 28 -13.13 -30.12 17.09
CA ARG A 28 -12.40 -31.27 17.62
C ARG A 28 -12.43 -32.37 16.56
N ARG A 29 -11.27 -32.77 16.00
CA ARG A 29 -11.18 -34.10 15.35
C ARG A 29 -9.94 -34.89 15.79
N ARG A 30 -10.31 -36.09 16.22
CA ARG A 30 -9.61 -37.25 16.76
C ARG A 30 -8.41 -37.74 15.93
N THR A 31 -7.44 -38.22 16.68
CA THR A 31 -6.23 -39.01 16.43
C THR A 31 -6.26 -40.10 15.35
N GLY A 32 -5.09 -40.31 14.72
CA GLY A 32 -4.71 -41.53 14.01
C GLY A 32 -3.24 -41.50 13.55
N MET A 33 -2.35 -42.12 14.33
CA MET A 33 -0.93 -42.37 14.00
C MET A 33 -0.77 -43.41 12.89
N ASN A 34 0.21 -43.25 11.99
CA ASN A 34 1.38 -44.17 11.89
C ASN A 34 2.30 -43.86 10.68
N ARG A 35 3.58 -43.62 11.03
CA ARG A 35 4.83 -44.19 10.49
C ARG A 35 5.02 -44.27 8.96
N HIS A 36 6.05 -43.60 8.43
CA HIS A 36 7.27 -44.23 7.90
C HIS A 36 8.34 -43.15 7.58
N ALA A 37 9.59 -43.51 7.87
CA ALA A 37 10.77 -42.67 7.82
C ALA A 37 11.20 -42.34 6.38
N SER A 38 11.70 -41.13 6.15
CA SER A 38 12.71 -40.86 5.12
C SER A 38 13.49 -39.59 5.47
N LEU A 39 14.74 -39.83 5.85
CA LEU A 39 15.81 -38.84 5.94
C LEU A 39 16.06 -38.24 4.55
N LEU A 40 15.78 -36.95 4.38
CA LEU A 40 16.39 -36.14 3.32
C LEU A 40 16.82 -34.81 3.93
N VAL A 41 18.13 -34.67 4.03
CA VAL A 41 18.88 -33.46 4.40
C VAL A 41 18.52 -32.36 3.40
N PHE A 42 17.62 -31.45 3.78
CA PHE A 42 17.34 -30.25 3.00
C PHE A 42 18.29 -29.15 3.45
N VAL A 43 19.32 -28.93 2.63
CA VAL A 43 20.25 -27.81 2.69
C VAL A 43 19.44 -26.52 2.84
N PHE A 44 19.60 -25.87 4.00
CA PHE A 44 19.07 -24.55 4.30
C PHE A 44 19.81 -23.53 3.42
N LEU A 45 19.33 -23.34 2.18
CA LEU A 45 19.68 -22.18 1.39
C LEU A 45 19.09 -20.97 2.14
N PHE A 46 19.93 -20.29 2.92
CA PHE A 46 19.67 -18.94 3.38
C PHE A 46 19.60 -18.04 2.14
N PHE A 47 18.45 -18.01 1.48
CA PHE A 47 18.05 -16.85 0.70
C PHE A 47 17.91 -15.72 1.71
N THR A 48 18.94 -14.89 1.82
CA THR A 48 18.82 -13.59 2.46
C THR A 48 17.75 -12.85 1.66
N VAL A 49 16.58 -12.67 2.26
CA VAL A 49 15.52 -11.82 1.74
C VAL A 49 16.09 -10.40 1.74
N THR A 50 16.63 -9.95 0.60
CA THR A 50 16.83 -8.53 0.36
C THR A 50 15.47 -7.95 -0.02
N ASP A 51 14.64 -7.72 0.98
CA ASP A 51 13.58 -6.72 0.86
C ASP A 51 14.24 -5.40 0.43
N ALA A 52 13.52 -4.56 -0.31
CA ALA A 52 13.97 -3.20 -0.56
C ALA A 52 13.83 -2.44 0.77
N HIS A 53 14.85 -2.62 1.63
CA HIS A 53 14.74 -2.51 3.08
C HIS A 53 14.78 -1.07 3.55
N ALA A 54 13.80 -0.70 4.39
CA ALA A 54 13.91 0.45 5.28
C ALA A 54 15.28 0.42 5.96
N ARG A 55 16.06 1.50 5.78
CA ARG A 55 17.40 1.62 6.36
C ARG A 55 17.26 2.21 7.75
N THR A 56 18.08 1.75 8.69
CA THR A 56 18.26 2.43 9.98
C THR A 56 19.04 3.73 9.75
N TRP A 57 18.40 4.86 10.01
CA TRP A 57 19.00 6.18 9.99
C TRP A 57 19.47 6.54 11.38
N THR A 58 20.71 6.98 11.50
CA THR A 58 21.34 7.37 12.76
C THR A 58 21.63 8.85 12.75
N ASP A 59 21.46 9.50 13.90
CA ASP A 59 21.78 10.91 14.06
C ASP A 59 23.30 11.15 14.18
N ALA A 60 23.73 12.40 14.04
CA ALA A 60 25.14 12.78 14.14
C ALA A 60 25.77 12.43 15.49
N SER A 61 24.98 12.36 16.57
CA SER A 61 25.48 11.96 17.90
C SER A 61 25.53 10.45 18.11
N GLY A 62 24.95 9.65 17.20
CA GLY A 62 24.84 8.19 17.35
C GLY A 62 23.85 7.74 18.44
N LYS A 63 23.16 8.68 19.10
CA LYS A 63 22.28 8.44 20.24
C LYS A 63 20.87 8.02 19.81
N PHE A 64 20.45 8.43 18.62
CA PHE A 64 19.12 8.20 18.09
C PHE A 64 19.22 7.47 16.76
N SER A 65 18.46 6.39 16.64
CA SER A 65 18.35 5.61 15.41
C SER A 65 16.89 5.22 15.17
N PHE A 66 16.46 5.24 13.91
CA PHE A 66 15.12 4.83 13.51
C PHE A 66 15.11 4.28 12.09
N GLU A 67 14.18 3.36 11.81
CA GLU A 67 14.03 2.80 10.46
C GLU A 67 13.16 3.71 9.59
N ALA A 68 13.66 4.02 8.40
CA ALA A 68 12.92 4.81 7.42
C ALA A 68 13.37 4.54 5.98
N ASP A 69 12.47 4.79 5.05
CA ASP A 69 12.74 4.79 3.63
C ASP A 69 13.17 6.19 3.17
N LEU A 70 14.23 6.27 2.35
CA LEU A 70 14.61 7.52 1.71
C LEU A 70 13.62 7.85 0.59
N VAL A 71 12.85 8.92 0.75
CA VAL A 71 11.88 9.40 -0.24
C VAL A 71 12.57 10.30 -1.26
N SER A 72 13.28 11.33 -0.80
CA SER A 72 13.99 12.26 -1.67
C SER A 72 15.17 12.91 -0.98
N VAL A 73 16.14 13.37 -1.79
CA VAL A 73 17.29 14.14 -1.34
C VAL A 73 17.14 15.56 -1.88
N GLU A 74 17.12 16.55 -0.98
CA GLU A 74 17.21 17.97 -1.29
C GLU A 74 18.63 18.48 -1.00
N ARG A 75 18.93 19.75 -1.31
CA ARG A 75 20.30 20.30 -1.19
C ARG A 75 20.87 20.18 0.22
N ASP A 76 20.07 20.46 1.26
CA ASP A 76 20.52 20.50 2.66
C ASP A 76 19.71 19.57 3.60
N SER A 77 18.74 18.84 3.04
CA SER A 77 17.75 18.05 3.77
C SER A 77 17.43 16.75 3.06
N VAL A 78 17.04 15.75 3.82
CA VAL A 78 16.46 14.50 3.30
C VAL A 78 15.02 14.36 3.75
N ARG A 79 14.20 13.80 2.86
CA ARG A 79 12.84 13.38 3.19
C ARG A 79 12.84 11.88 3.44
N LEU A 80 12.45 11.51 4.65
CA LEU A 80 12.41 10.13 5.13
C LEU A 80 10.97 9.73 5.42
N TRP A 81 10.54 8.58 4.92
CA TRP A 81 9.25 7.98 5.23
C TRP A 81 9.43 6.93 6.32
N ILE A 82 8.86 7.19 7.50
CA ILE A 82 8.88 6.23 8.60
C ILE A 82 7.62 5.37 8.45
N ALA A 83 7.79 4.14 7.95
CA ALA A 83 6.68 3.20 7.79
C ALA A 83 5.93 2.96 9.11
N GLU A 84 6.65 2.88 10.23
CA GLU A 84 6.05 2.71 11.57
C GLU A 84 5.22 3.90 12.05
N ARG A 85 5.41 5.10 11.51
CA ARG A 85 4.68 6.30 11.94
C ARG A 85 3.75 6.84 10.85
N GLY A 86 3.81 6.28 9.63
CA GLY A 86 3.06 6.77 8.47
C GLY A 86 3.34 8.25 8.17
N ALA A 87 4.55 8.71 8.47
CA ALA A 87 4.90 10.12 8.45
C ALA A 87 6.20 10.37 7.69
N GLU A 88 6.20 11.48 6.95
CA GLU A 88 7.38 12.00 6.29
C GLU A 88 8.08 12.98 7.24
N TYR A 89 9.39 12.83 7.38
CA TYR A 89 10.24 13.72 8.15
C TYR A 89 11.26 14.38 7.25
N VAL A 90 11.41 15.69 7.42
CA VAL A 90 12.49 16.46 6.79
C VAL A 90 13.62 16.55 7.80
N VAL A 91 14.71 15.83 7.55
CA VAL A 91 15.87 15.83 8.43
C VAL A 91 17.00 16.61 7.75
N PRO A 92 17.51 17.70 8.36
CA PRO A 92 18.70 18.37 7.86
C PRO A 92 19.88 17.40 7.77
N MET A 93 20.60 17.41 6.65
CA MET A 93 21.72 16.49 6.38
C MET A 93 22.76 16.48 7.50
N ARG A 94 23.02 17.66 8.07
CA ARG A 94 23.97 17.86 9.19
C ARG A 94 23.60 17.10 10.47
N LEU A 95 22.34 16.70 10.63
CA LEU A 95 21.87 15.98 11.81
C LEU A 95 21.98 14.47 11.64
N LEU A 96 22.32 13.97 10.45
CA LEU A 96 22.56 12.56 10.20
C LEU A 96 24.00 12.16 10.51
N SER A 97 24.22 10.88 10.79
CA SER A 97 25.54 10.28 10.92
C SER A 97 26.36 10.43 9.64
N GLU A 98 27.69 10.42 9.73
CA GLU A 98 28.55 10.49 8.54
C GLU A 98 28.29 9.36 7.54
N SER A 99 27.97 8.17 8.05
CA SER A 99 27.60 7.00 7.24
C SER A 99 26.33 7.24 6.43
N ASP A 100 25.30 7.81 7.07
CA ASP A 100 24.04 8.10 6.39
C ASP A 100 24.14 9.30 5.46
N GLN A 101 24.94 10.31 5.82
CA GLN A 101 25.27 11.40 4.90
C GLN A 101 25.98 10.88 3.64
N ALA A 102 26.93 9.94 3.79
CA ALA A 102 27.63 9.33 2.66
C ALA A 102 26.67 8.53 1.77
N PHE A 103 25.76 7.76 2.36
CA PHE A 103 24.72 7.03 1.63
C PHE A 103 23.82 7.98 0.82
N VAL A 104 23.38 9.08 1.44
CA VAL A 104 22.54 10.08 0.76
C VAL A 104 23.27 10.74 -0.40
N ARG A 105 24.55 11.10 -0.24
CA ARG A 105 25.39 11.66 -1.32
C ARG A 105 25.57 10.65 -2.46
N GLN A 106 25.78 9.38 -2.12
CA GLN A 106 25.85 8.31 -3.12
C GLN A 106 24.53 8.16 -3.87
N GLN A 107 23.41 8.25 -3.16
CA GLN A 107 22.08 8.14 -3.74
C GLN A 107 21.69 9.35 -4.61
N ALA A 108 22.16 10.55 -4.26
CA ALA A 108 21.97 11.78 -5.04
C ALA A 108 22.79 11.79 -6.34
N ASN A 109 23.96 11.15 -6.32
CA ASN A 109 24.86 11.05 -7.48
C ASN A 109 24.55 9.83 -8.37
N ALA A 110 23.75 8.87 -7.88
CA ALA A 110 23.23 7.80 -8.72
C ALA A 110 22.24 8.38 -9.75
N PRO A 111 22.26 7.95 -11.01
CA PRO A 111 21.21 8.29 -11.96
C PRO A 111 19.87 7.94 -11.31
N GLN A 112 19.00 8.93 -11.16
CA GLN A 112 17.64 8.69 -10.71
C GLN A 112 16.97 7.85 -11.79
N GLY A 113 17.07 6.53 -11.67
CA GLY A 113 16.39 5.62 -12.56
C GLY A 113 14.90 5.96 -12.55
N PRO A 114 14.17 5.73 -13.66
CA PRO A 114 12.77 6.13 -13.81
C PRO A 114 11.79 5.48 -12.79
N GLY A 115 12.27 4.73 -11.81
CA GLY A 115 11.47 3.96 -10.85
C GLY A 115 11.10 4.65 -9.53
N ARG A 116 11.69 5.78 -9.13
CA ARG A 116 11.37 6.39 -7.81
C ARG A 116 10.24 7.41 -7.80
N ALA A 117 9.87 7.98 -8.95
CA ALA A 117 8.76 8.95 -9.02
C ALA A 117 7.38 8.29 -9.24
N GLY A 118 7.33 6.99 -9.58
CA GLY A 118 6.10 6.30 -9.98
C GLY A 118 5.27 5.70 -8.85
N ASN A 119 5.89 5.37 -7.72
CA ASN A 119 5.29 4.55 -6.64
C ASN A 119 5.17 5.29 -5.30
N THR A 120 5.27 6.62 -5.30
CA THR A 120 5.10 7.43 -4.08
C THR A 120 3.76 8.16 -4.11
N VAL A 121 3.07 8.22 -2.97
CA VAL A 121 1.80 8.95 -2.85
C VAL A 121 2.09 10.45 -2.89
N PRO A 122 1.46 11.24 -3.79
CA PRO A 122 1.65 12.68 -3.83
C PRO A 122 1.29 13.33 -2.49
N SER A 123 2.07 14.32 -2.06
CA SER A 123 1.91 15.00 -0.77
C SER A 123 0.50 15.55 -0.55
N ALA A 124 -0.15 16.08 -1.60
CA ALA A 124 -1.53 16.57 -1.53
C ALA A 124 -2.55 15.46 -1.21
N ILE A 125 -2.37 14.26 -1.80
CA ILE A 125 -3.22 13.10 -1.53
C ILE A 125 -2.97 12.58 -0.12
N LEU A 126 -1.71 12.47 0.28
CA LEU A 126 -1.34 12.06 1.63
C LEU A 126 -1.90 13.01 2.69
N ALA A 127 -1.83 14.32 2.47
CA ALA A 127 -2.40 15.32 3.37
C ALA A 127 -3.92 15.15 3.50
N LYS A 128 -4.61 14.80 2.40
CA LYS A 128 -6.03 14.49 2.42
C LYS A 128 -6.33 13.24 3.24
N ILE A 129 -5.61 12.14 3.00
CA ILE A 129 -5.75 10.88 3.76
C ILE A 129 -5.57 11.14 5.26
N LYS A 130 -4.52 11.87 5.64
CA LYS A 130 -4.23 12.24 7.04
C LYS A 130 -5.35 13.07 7.66
N ARG A 131 -5.86 14.07 6.93
CA ARG A 131 -6.97 14.89 7.39
C ARG A 131 -8.23 14.08 7.62
N ASN A 132 -8.58 13.18 6.70
CA ASN A 132 -9.76 12.32 6.83
C ASN A 132 -9.64 11.39 8.04
N ALA A 133 -8.49 10.73 8.19
CA ALA A 133 -8.20 9.87 9.33
C ALA A 133 -8.28 10.63 10.67
N ALA A 134 -7.68 11.82 10.75
CA ALA A 134 -7.76 12.67 11.94
C ALA A 134 -9.17 13.15 12.25
N ASN A 135 -9.99 13.44 11.24
CA ASN A 135 -11.37 13.86 11.43
C ASN A 135 -12.26 12.72 11.95
N GLU A 136 -12.05 11.52 11.42
CA GLU A 136 -12.83 10.31 11.75
C GLU A 136 -12.41 9.73 13.11
N TRP A 137 -11.11 9.75 13.41
CA TRP A 137 -10.52 9.11 14.59
C TRP A 137 -9.78 10.10 15.47
N ARG A 138 -10.40 11.25 15.79
CA ARG A 138 -9.79 12.42 16.47
C ARG A 138 -8.73 12.10 17.54
N ASP A 139 -9.05 11.23 18.48
CA ASP A 139 -8.15 10.88 19.59
C ASP A 139 -7.61 9.44 19.53
N ASN A 140 -8.05 8.66 18.53
CA ASN A 140 -7.61 7.29 18.35
C ASN A 140 -6.49 7.23 17.30
N TYR A 141 -5.29 7.65 17.71
CA TYR A 141 -4.11 7.72 16.84
C TYR A 141 -3.71 6.36 16.25
N SER A 142 -3.96 5.25 16.95
CA SER A 142 -3.75 3.91 16.40
C SER A 142 -4.65 3.65 15.20
N MET A 143 -5.93 4.05 15.28
CA MET A 143 -6.86 3.97 14.15
C MET A 143 -6.51 4.96 13.04
N GLN A 144 -6.06 6.17 13.39
CA GLN A 144 -5.57 7.12 12.38
C GLN A 144 -4.42 6.52 11.57
N LYS A 145 -3.39 6.00 12.26
CA LYS A 145 -2.22 5.36 11.64
C LYS A 145 -2.65 4.22 10.74
N PHE A 146 -3.49 3.31 11.24
CA PHE A 146 -3.99 2.17 10.46
C PHE A 146 -4.73 2.62 9.20
N GLN A 147 -5.63 3.60 9.30
CA GLN A 147 -6.36 4.11 8.14
C GLN A 147 -5.44 4.81 7.15
N ILE A 148 -4.46 5.60 7.62
CA ILE A 148 -3.47 6.24 6.74
C ILE A 148 -2.69 5.18 5.96
N GLU A 149 -2.21 4.13 6.63
CA GLU A 149 -1.49 3.03 5.98
C GLU A 149 -2.36 2.31 4.94
N GLN A 150 -3.59 1.94 5.29
CA GLN A 150 -4.53 1.25 4.40
C GLN A 150 -4.85 2.09 3.16
N GLN A 151 -5.21 3.36 3.35
CA GLN A 151 -5.57 4.27 2.25
C GLN A 151 -4.36 4.58 1.36
N THR A 152 -3.16 4.68 1.93
CA THR A 152 -1.92 4.89 1.17
C THR A 152 -1.58 3.67 0.31
N LYS A 153 -1.64 2.46 0.89
CA LYS A 153 -1.42 1.20 0.14
C LYS A 153 -2.43 1.06 -0.98
N ALA A 154 -3.71 1.33 -0.70
CA ALA A 154 -4.75 1.25 -1.71
C ALA A 154 -4.53 2.27 -2.83
N TYR A 155 -4.13 3.51 -2.53
CA TYR A 155 -3.79 4.47 -3.57
C TYR A 155 -2.67 3.96 -4.49
N LEU A 156 -1.61 3.38 -3.93
CA LEU A 156 -0.51 2.82 -4.72
C LEU A 156 -0.96 1.63 -5.58
N TYR A 157 -1.85 0.79 -5.05
CA TYR A 157 -2.50 -0.26 -5.83
C TYR A 157 -3.21 0.34 -7.05
N LEU A 158 -4.04 1.37 -6.88
CA LEU A 158 -4.77 1.99 -8.00
C LEU A 158 -3.85 2.52 -9.11
N LYS A 159 -2.70 3.09 -8.71
CA LYS A 159 -1.68 3.64 -9.61
C LYS A 159 -0.96 2.59 -10.44
N THR A 160 -0.71 1.42 -9.84
CA THR A 160 0.13 0.37 -10.41
C THR A 160 -0.66 -0.80 -10.99
N HIS A 161 -1.93 -0.95 -10.60
CA HIS A 161 -2.76 -2.07 -10.98
C HIS A 161 -3.08 -2.07 -12.48
N SER A 162 -2.85 -3.21 -13.11
CA SER A 162 -3.21 -3.54 -14.49
C SER A 162 -3.57 -5.02 -14.56
N ASP A 163 -4.48 -5.41 -15.44
CA ASP A 163 -4.75 -6.83 -15.75
C ASP A 163 -4.78 -7.00 -17.26
N SER A 164 -3.81 -7.74 -17.81
CA SER A 164 -3.66 -7.95 -19.25
C SER A 164 -4.79 -8.75 -19.90
N ARG A 165 -5.68 -9.36 -19.10
CA ARG A 165 -6.87 -10.07 -19.59
C ARG A 165 -8.08 -9.15 -19.73
N ILE A 166 -7.95 -7.88 -19.34
CA ILE A 166 -9.00 -6.89 -19.40
C ILE A 166 -8.55 -5.80 -20.37
N PRO A 167 -9.34 -5.47 -21.40
CA PRO A 167 -9.04 -4.34 -22.27
C PRO A 167 -8.83 -3.05 -21.48
N ASP A 168 -7.85 -2.24 -21.90
CA ASP A 168 -7.43 -1.03 -21.18
C ASP A 168 -8.58 -0.02 -21.00
N ASP A 169 -9.46 0.10 -21.99
CA ASP A 169 -10.63 0.98 -21.96
C ASP A 169 -11.68 0.53 -20.94
N VAL A 170 -11.89 -0.77 -20.80
CA VAL A 170 -12.77 -1.37 -19.80
C VAL A 170 -12.18 -1.14 -18.41
N LEU A 171 -10.90 -1.44 -18.21
CA LEU A 171 -10.23 -1.23 -16.92
C LEU A 171 -10.24 0.26 -16.53
N ALA A 172 -10.00 1.17 -17.48
CA ALA A 172 -10.08 2.61 -17.26
C ALA A 172 -11.50 3.04 -16.83
N THR A 173 -12.54 2.46 -17.44
CA THR A 173 -13.93 2.71 -17.06
C THR A 173 -14.24 2.22 -15.65
N ILE A 174 -13.82 1.01 -15.29
CA ILE A 174 -13.98 0.46 -13.93
C ILE A 174 -13.30 1.37 -12.91
N LYS A 175 -12.04 1.79 -13.15
CA LYS A 175 -11.30 2.69 -12.26
C LYS A 175 -11.99 4.04 -12.09
N ARG A 176 -12.51 4.62 -13.18
CA ARG A 176 -13.25 5.88 -13.14
C ARG A 176 -14.53 5.76 -12.30
N ASN A 177 -15.34 4.73 -12.54
CA ASN A 177 -16.58 4.53 -11.79
C ASN A 177 -16.31 4.37 -10.29
N ALA A 178 -15.31 3.57 -9.93
CA ALA A 178 -14.89 3.41 -8.53
C ALA A 178 -14.44 4.74 -7.91
N ALA A 179 -13.67 5.56 -8.64
CA ALA A 179 -13.22 6.86 -8.18
C ALA A 179 -14.36 7.88 -8.00
N ASP A 180 -15.37 7.84 -8.88
CA ASP A 180 -16.54 8.71 -8.82
C ASP A 180 -17.46 8.36 -7.63
N GLU A 181 -17.63 7.06 -7.37
CA GLU A 181 -18.47 6.54 -6.28
C GLU A 181 -17.79 6.71 -4.91
N TRP A 182 -16.52 6.33 -4.81
CA TRP A 182 -15.77 6.30 -3.55
C TRP A 182 -14.71 7.39 -3.50
N ARG A 183 -15.16 8.65 -3.65
CA ARG A 183 -14.27 9.81 -3.60
C ARG A 183 -13.42 9.78 -2.34
N ASP A 184 -12.10 9.83 -2.52
CA ASP A 184 -11.10 9.87 -1.45
C ASP A 184 -11.06 8.64 -0.51
N ASN A 185 -11.82 7.58 -0.81
CA ASN A 185 -11.76 6.29 -0.11
C ASN A 185 -11.11 5.23 -1.03
N TYR A 186 -9.79 5.28 -1.10
CA TYR A 186 -8.99 4.44 -2.00
C TYR A 186 -9.12 2.95 -1.70
N SER A 187 -9.33 2.56 -0.44
CA SER A 187 -9.57 1.14 -0.11
C SER A 187 -10.88 0.63 -0.70
N MET A 188 -11.93 1.46 -0.70
CA MET A 188 -13.20 1.10 -1.36
C MET A 188 -13.06 1.09 -2.88
N GLN A 189 -12.30 2.03 -3.45
CA GLN A 189 -11.98 2.01 -4.88
C GLN A 189 -11.26 0.72 -5.27
N GLN A 190 -10.20 0.35 -4.53
CA GLN A 190 -9.46 -0.89 -4.76
C GLN A 190 -10.40 -2.10 -4.70
N PHE A 191 -11.21 -2.20 -3.65
CA PHE A 191 -12.13 -3.32 -3.49
C PHE A 191 -13.11 -3.43 -4.66
N GLN A 192 -13.73 -2.33 -5.09
CA GLN A 192 -14.65 -2.35 -6.22
C GLN A 192 -13.95 -2.74 -7.53
N ILE A 193 -12.75 -2.20 -7.78
CA ILE A 193 -11.95 -2.58 -8.96
C ILE A 193 -11.64 -4.08 -8.93
N GLU A 194 -11.25 -4.63 -7.79
CA GLU A 194 -10.99 -6.08 -7.65
C GLU A 194 -12.24 -6.92 -7.94
N GLN A 195 -13.42 -6.50 -7.46
CA GLN A 195 -14.66 -7.22 -7.74
C GLN A 195 -15.06 -7.14 -9.21
N GLU A 196 -15.03 -5.94 -9.80
CA GLU A 196 -15.42 -5.71 -11.19
C GLU A 196 -14.46 -6.40 -12.17
N THR A 197 -13.15 -6.36 -11.91
CA THR A 197 -12.16 -7.06 -12.74
C THR A 197 -12.32 -8.57 -12.67
N LYS A 198 -12.60 -9.11 -11.47
CA LYS A 198 -12.92 -10.53 -11.29
C LYS A 198 -14.21 -10.93 -12.01
N ALA A 199 -15.25 -10.11 -11.91
CA ALA A 199 -16.53 -10.35 -12.58
C ALA A 199 -16.38 -10.30 -14.11
N TYR A 200 -15.69 -9.29 -14.65
CA TYR A 200 -15.39 -9.18 -16.07
C TYR A 200 -14.65 -10.42 -16.58
N ARG A 201 -13.60 -10.84 -15.86
CA ARG A 201 -12.87 -12.07 -16.19
C ARG A 201 -13.75 -13.30 -16.15
N ALA A 202 -14.67 -13.44 -15.19
CA ALA A 202 -15.57 -14.58 -15.13
C ALA A 202 -16.56 -14.63 -16.32
N LEU A 203 -16.95 -13.47 -16.86
CA LEU A 203 -17.87 -13.37 -18.00
C LEU A 203 -17.17 -13.49 -19.36
N HIS A 204 -15.92 -13.02 -19.47
CA HIS A 204 -15.21 -12.88 -20.74
C HIS A 204 -13.93 -13.71 -20.86
N GLY A 205 -13.35 -14.13 -19.74
CA GLY A 205 -12.24 -15.07 -19.67
C GLY A 205 -12.77 -16.45 -19.28
N GLY A 206 -13.06 -17.29 -20.27
CA GLY A 206 -13.36 -18.71 -20.04
C GLY A 206 -12.26 -19.45 -19.25
N PRO A 207 -12.56 -20.64 -18.71
CA PRO A 207 -11.78 -21.34 -17.68
C PRO A 207 -10.28 -21.51 -17.98
#